data_AF-A0A5J6V8I0-F1
#
_entry.id   AF-A0A5J6V8I0-F1
#
_cell.length_a   1.000
_cell.length_b   1.000
_cell.length_c   1.000
_cell.angle_alpha   90.00
_cell.angle_beta   90.00
_cell.angle_gamma   90.00
#
_symmetry.space_group_name_H-M   'P 1'
#
loop_
_entity.id
_entity.type
_entity.pdbx_description
1 polymer ?
#
loop_
_entity_poly.entity_id
_entity_poly.type
_entity_poly.pdbx_seq_one_letter_code
_entity_poly.pdbx_strand_id
1 'polypeptide(L)'
;MGGPFGGGARRHSLGPARAQRASAWPGRRPRGTCNYQCFGDSPEGQWVAENAHRWGFIIRYPQGGQAVTGYAWEPWHLRYVGPRAAWGMHLADEAYWEHFQPVAARAAGLD
;
A
#
# COMPACT_ATOMS: atom_id res chain seq x y z
N MET A 1 13.34 -44.24 12.03
CA MET A 1 13.45 -43.79 10.63
C MET A 1 12.75 -42.44 10.54
N GLY A 2 13.50 -41.34 10.71
CA GLY A 2 12.97 -39.97 10.80
C GLY A 2 12.94 -39.28 9.45
N GLY A 3 11.89 -38.48 9.20
CA GLY A 3 11.75 -37.65 8.00
C GLY A 3 12.50 -36.32 8.13
N PRO A 4 12.91 -35.68 7.01
CA PRO A 4 13.53 -34.38 7.07
C PRO A 4 12.45 -33.29 6.99
N PHE A 5 12.10 -32.72 8.14
CA PHE A 5 11.58 -31.36 8.19
C PHE A 5 12.78 -30.40 8.20
N GLY A 6 12.92 -29.58 7.16
CA GLY A 6 14.01 -28.61 7.07
C GLY A 6 13.65 -27.45 6.14
N GLY A 7 13.23 -26.33 6.72
CA GLY A 7 12.88 -25.13 5.96
C GLY A 7 12.38 -24.00 6.86
N GLY A 8 13.16 -23.65 7.88
CA GLY A 8 12.86 -22.53 8.76
C GLY A 8 12.83 -21.22 7.98
N ALA A 9 11.64 -20.63 7.81
CA ALA A 9 11.49 -19.25 7.42
C ALA A 9 12.07 -18.38 8.54
N ARG A 10 13.32 -17.93 8.39
CA ARG A 10 13.89 -16.90 9.25
C ARG A 10 13.07 -15.63 9.08
N ARG A 11 12.19 -15.38 10.04
CA ARG A 11 11.49 -14.10 10.24
C ARG A 11 12.58 -13.06 10.52
N HIS A 12 13.13 -12.45 9.47
CA HIS A 12 13.74 -11.13 9.63
C HIS A 12 12.57 -10.21 9.97
N SER A 13 12.50 -9.74 11.21
CA SER A 13 11.66 -8.62 11.59
C SER A 13 12.02 -7.46 10.67
N LEU A 14 11.15 -7.19 9.69
CA LEU A 14 11.26 -6.00 8.87
C LEU A 14 11.07 -4.83 9.84
N GLY A 15 12.14 -4.09 10.13
CA GLY A 15 12.04 -2.91 10.99
C GLY A 15 10.94 -1.94 10.48
N PRO A 16 10.48 -0.98 11.30
CA PRO A 16 9.30 -0.15 11.00
C PRO A 16 9.34 0.49 9.61
N ALA A 17 10.52 0.91 9.15
CA ALA A 17 10.72 1.50 7.84
C ALA A 17 10.58 0.50 6.67
N ARG A 18 10.96 -0.77 6.86
CA ARG A 18 10.74 -1.84 5.87
C ARG A 18 9.30 -2.34 5.90
N ALA A 19 8.67 -2.43 7.08
CA ALA A 19 7.27 -2.84 7.19
C ALA A 19 6.31 -1.87 6.47
N GLN A 20 6.60 -0.56 6.51
CA GLN A 20 5.83 0.47 5.78
C GLN A 20 6.01 0.44 4.25
N ARG A 21 7.04 -0.25 3.77
CA ARG A 21 7.38 -0.39 2.35
C ARG A 21 7.14 -1.80 1.82
N ALA A 22 6.87 -2.77 2.67
CA ALA A 22 6.67 -4.15 2.24
C ALA A 22 5.30 -4.28 1.56
N SER A 23 5.29 -4.54 0.25
CA SER A 23 4.11 -5.06 -0.45
C SER A 23 3.65 -6.34 0.20
N ALA A 24 2.42 -6.36 0.71
CA ALA A 24 1.79 -7.60 1.12
C ALA A 24 1.67 -8.49 -0.12
N TRP A 25 2.03 -9.78 0.00
CA TRP A 25 1.73 -10.73 -1.07
C TRP A 25 0.21 -10.77 -1.19
N PRO A 26 -0.36 -10.38 -2.33
CA PRO A 26 -1.79 -10.51 -2.50
C PRO A 26 -2.11 -12.00 -2.43
N GLY A 27 -3.26 -12.35 -1.85
CA GLY A 27 -3.67 -13.73 -1.66
C GLY A 27 -3.70 -14.55 -2.96
N ARG A 28 -4.21 -15.78 -2.86
CA ARG A 28 -4.26 -16.78 -3.95
C ARG A 28 -4.51 -16.11 -5.32
N ARG A 29 -3.54 -16.24 -6.24
CA ARG A 29 -3.61 -15.72 -7.61
C ARG A 29 -4.89 -16.21 -8.29
N PRO A 30 -5.69 -15.33 -8.91
CA PRO A 30 -6.74 -15.77 -9.82
C PRO A 30 -6.12 -16.63 -10.92
N ARG A 31 -6.74 -17.77 -11.26
CA ARG A 31 -6.32 -18.54 -12.45
C ARG A 31 -6.80 -17.76 -13.69
N GLY A 32 -5.89 -17.17 -14.46
CA GLY A 32 -6.22 -16.38 -15.66
C GLY A 32 -5.06 -15.50 -16.16
N THR A 33 -5.27 -14.83 -17.30
CA THR A 33 -4.31 -13.94 -17.99
C THR A 33 -4.12 -12.57 -17.32
N CYS A 34 -4.92 -12.25 -16.31
CA CYS A 34 -4.76 -11.00 -15.58
C CYS A 34 -3.92 -11.19 -14.30
N ASN A 35 -2.89 -10.35 -14.14
CA ASN A 35 -2.17 -10.21 -12.88
C ASN A 35 -3.00 -9.38 -11.87
N TYR A 36 -2.43 -9.03 -10.71
CA TYR A 36 -3.16 -8.25 -9.71
C TYR A 36 -3.56 -6.83 -10.18
N GLN A 37 -3.00 -6.34 -11.30
CA GLN A 37 -3.21 -4.97 -11.78
C GLN A 37 -4.60 -4.72 -12.35
N CYS A 38 -5.28 -5.72 -12.94
CA CYS A 38 -6.68 -5.51 -13.37
C CYS A 38 -7.65 -5.32 -12.22
N PHE A 39 -7.24 -5.51 -10.96
CA PHE A 39 -8.06 -5.04 -9.85
C PHE A 39 -8.35 -3.54 -10.02
N GLY A 40 -7.38 -2.74 -10.47
CA GLY A 40 -7.59 -1.31 -10.71
C GLY A 40 -8.60 -1.00 -11.82
N ASP A 41 -8.77 -1.92 -12.77
CA ASP A 41 -9.72 -1.77 -13.88
C ASP A 41 -11.13 -2.30 -13.53
N SER A 42 -11.27 -3.04 -12.43
CA SER A 42 -12.57 -3.55 -11.99
C SER A 42 -13.42 -2.42 -11.37
N PRO A 43 -14.76 -2.54 -11.39
CA PRO A 43 -15.64 -1.58 -10.71
C PRO A 43 -15.28 -1.37 -9.23
N GLU A 44 -14.86 -2.44 -8.55
CA GLU A 44 -14.45 -2.39 -7.15
C GLU A 44 -13.13 -1.64 -6.97
N GLY A 45 -12.14 -1.83 -7.85
CA GLY A 45 -10.88 -1.10 -7.76
C GLY A 45 -11.03 0.39 -8.07
N GLN A 46 -11.88 0.74 -9.04
CA GLN A 46 -12.24 2.13 -9.33
C GLN A 46 -12.94 2.78 -8.13
N TRP A 47 -13.90 2.06 -7.53
CA TRP A 47 -14.56 2.54 -6.31
C TRP A 47 -13.56 2.74 -5.17
N VAL A 48 -12.60 1.83 -4.99
CA VAL A 48 -11.54 1.97 -3.98
C VAL A 48 -10.68 3.19 -4.26
N ALA A 49 -10.25 3.42 -5.50
CA ALA A 49 -9.46 4.60 -5.87
C ALA A 49 -10.19 5.91 -5.55
N GLU A 50 -11.50 5.94 -5.80
CA GLU A 50 -12.34 7.12 -5.57
C GLU A 50 -12.75 7.32 -4.11
N ASN A 51 -12.80 6.27 -3.28
CA ASN A 51 -13.45 6.33 -1.96
C ASN A 51 -12.58 5.94 -0.77
N ALA A 52 -11.41 5.30 -0.99
CA ALA A 52 -10.55 4.81 0.10
C ALA A 52 -10.19 5.91 1.12
N HIS A 53 -9.98 7.14 0.64
CA HIS A 53 -9.60 8.27 1.49
C HIS A 53 -10.64 8.58 2.58
N ARG A 54 -11.92 8.35 2.29
CA ARG A 54 -13.05 8.58 3.22
C ARG A 54 -12.94 7.70 4.47
N TRP A 55 -12.22 6.59 4.35
CA TRP A 55 -12.06 5.57 5.40
C TRP A 55 -10.64 5.55 5.99
N GLY A 56 -9.81 6.54 5.67
CA GLY A 56 -8.43 6.61 6.18
C GLY A 56 -7.42 5.75 5.42
N PHE A 57 -7.77 5.27 4.22
CA PHE A 57 -6.90 4.48 3.36
C PHE A 57 -6.43 5.26 2.14
N ILE A 58 -5.26 4.89 1.64
CA ILE A 58 -4.73 5.34 0.36
C ILE A 58 -4.30 4.14 -0.48
N ILE A 59 -4.36 4.26 -1.81
CA ILE A 59 -3.63 3.35 -2.70
C ILE A 59 -2.15 3.68 -2.56
N ARG A 60 -1.38 2.78 -1.96
CA ARG A 60 -0.02 3.06 -1.53
C ARG A 60 0.95 3.26 -2.71
N TYR A 61 0.69 2.57 -3.82
CA TYR A 61 1.53 2.55 -5.01
C TYR A 61 0.69 2.92 -6.24
N PRO A 62 0.49 4.23 -6.50
CA PRO A 62 -0.32 4.71 -7.61
C PRO A 62 0.36 4.48 -8.97
N GLN A 63 -0.42 4.55 -10.04
CA GLN A 63 0.09 4.39 -11.41
C GLN A 63 1.11 5.49 -11.73
N GLY A 64 2.21 5.14 -12.39
CA GLY A 64 3.31 6.07 -12.67
C GLY A 64 4.17 6.47 -11.46
N GLY A 65 3.85 6.00 -10.26
CA GLY A 65 4.52 6.40 -9.01
C GLY A 65 5.86 5.72 -8.71
N GLN A 66 6.34 4.81 -9.57
CA GLN A 66 7.48 3.95 -9.25
C GLN A 66 8.78 4.71 -8.97
N ALA A 67 9.00 5.86 -9.62
CA ALA A 67 10.17 6.70 -9.36
C ALA A 67 10.20 7.29 -7.94
N VAL A 68 9.02 7.52 -7.34
CA VAL A 68 8.87 8.09 -5.99
C VAL A 68 8.82 6.98 -4.94
N THR A 69 8.00 5.95 -5.18
CA THR A 69 7.72 4.90 -4.18
C THR A 69 8.69 3.72 -4.23
N GLY A 70 9.36 3.50 -5.36
CA GLY A 70 10.17 2.33 -5.65
C GLY A 70 9.39 1.07 -6.06
N TYR A 71 8.06 1.14 -6.13
CA TYR A 71 7.19 0.01 -6.46
C TYR A 71 6.38 0.26 -7.73
N ALA A 72 6.16 -0.81 -8.50
CA ALA A 72 5.25 -0.77 -9.64
C ALA A 72 3.82 -0.46 -9.17
N TRP A 73 2.93 -0.15 -10.11
CA TRP A 73 1.52 0.09 -9.81
C TRP A 73 0.87 -1.15 -9.14
N GLU A 74 0.36 -0.95 -7.93
CA GLU A 74 -0.35 -1.96 -7.13
C GLU A 74 -1.72 -1.42 -6.67
N PRO A 75 -2.75 -1.39 -7.53
CA PRO A 75 -4.06 -0.84 -7.19
C PRO A 75 -4.77 -1.56 -6.03
N TRP A 76 -4.34 -2.78 -5.69
CA TRP A 76 -4.86 -3.56 -4.57
C TRP A 76 -4.19 -3.22 -3.23
N HIS A 77 -3.07 -2.50 -3.24
CA HIS A 77 -2.30 -2.24 -2.02
C HIS A 77 -2.82 -1.00 -1.32
N LEU A 78 -3.68 -1.22 -0.31
CA LEU A 78 -4.15 -0.17 0.56
C LEU A 78 -3.27 0.00 1.79
N ARG A 79 -2.95 1.26 2.11
CA ARG A 79 -2.29 1.61 3.37
C ARG A 79 -3.23 2.45 4.22
N TYR A 80 -3.43 2.03 5.46
CA TYR A 80 -4.10 2.86 6.46
C TYR A 80 -3.15 3.95 6.95
N VAL A 81 -3.57 5.20 6.81
CA VAL A 81 -2.84 6.40 7.29
C VAL A 81 -3.67 7.22 8.27
N GLY A 82 -4.92 6.82 8.51
CA GLY A 82 -5.88 7.52 9.36
C GLY A 82 -6.75 8.51 8.57
N PRO A 83 -7.98 8.77 9.05
CA PRO A 83 -8.98 9.55 8.30
C PRO A 83 -8.54 10.98 8.01
N ARG A 84 -7.88 11.65 8.97
CA ARG A 84 -7.40 13.02 8.77
C ARG A 84 -6.32 13.12 7.69
N ALA A 85 -5.33 12.23 7.74
CA ALA A 85 -4.24 12.24 6.77
C ALA A 85 -4.73 11.86 5.37
N ALA A 86 -5.58 10.83 5.26
CA ALA A 86 -6.12 10.40 3.97
C ALA A 86 -7.01 11.50 3.34
N TRP A 87 -7.84 12.18 4.13
CA TRP A 87 -8.58 13.34 3.63
C TRP A 87 -7.67 14.50 3.22
N GLY A 88 -6.65 14.79 4.03
CA GLY A 88 -5.68 15.84 3.71
C GLY A 88 -4.95 15.58 2.39
N MET A 89 -4.55 14.33 2.15
CA MET A 89 -3.95 13.91 0.87
C MET A 89 -4.93 14.10 -0.29
N HIS A 90 -6.18 13.66 -0.14
CA HIS A 90 -7.19 13.81 -1.20
C HIS A 90 -7.49 15.28 -1.53
N LEU A 91 -7.61 16.14 -0.52
CA LEU A 91 -7.86 17.58 -0.73
C LEU A 91 -6.66 18.31 -1.35
N ALA A 92 -5.44 17.82 -1.07
CA ALA A 92 -4.21 18.37 -1.62
C ALA A 92 -3.86 17.81 -3.02
N ASP A 93 -4.65 16.87 -3.55
CA ASP A 93 -4.32 16.09 -4.75
C ASP A 93 -2.93 15.44 -4.69
N GLU A 94 -2.53 14.98 -3.50
CA GLU A 94 -1.22 14.36 -3.25
C GLU A 94 -1.36 12.84 -3.14
N ALA A 95 -0.81 12.12 -4.12
CA ALA A 95 -0.87 10.67 -4.18
C ALA A 95 0.24 9.96 -3.38
N TYR A 96 1.32 10.67 -3.05
CA TYR A 96 2.53 10.10 -2.47
C TYR A 96 2.62 10.36 -0.96
N TRP A 97 2.57 9.27 -0.19
CA TRP A 97 2.77 9.34 1.26
C TRP A 97 4.15 9.94 1.62
N GLU A 98 5.17 9.69 0.81
CA GLU A 98 6.51 10.23 0.95
C GLU A 98 6.54 11.76 1.06
N HIS A 99 5.68 12.45 0.30
CA HIS A 99 5.60 13.91 0.33
C HIS A 99 4.70 14.41 1.45
N PHE A 100 3.63 13.68 1.75
CA PHE A 100 2.61 14.13 2.71
C PHE A 100 2.95 13.83 4.18
N GLN A 101 3.73 12.78 4.46
CA GLN A 101 4.05 12.37 5.83
C GLN A 101 4.63 13.50 6.69
N PRO A 102 5.59 14.33 6.20
CA PRO A 102 6.11 15.44 6.99
C PRO A 102 5.06 16.52 7.28
N VAL A 103 4.11 16.74 6.36
CA VAL A 103 2.98 17.67 6.57
C VAL A 103 2.06 17.14 7.67
N ALA A 104 1.71 15.86 7.58
CA ALA A 104 0.89 15.19 8.59
C ALA A 104 1.55 15.17 9.98
N ALA A 105 2.86 14.94 10.04
CA ALA A 105 3.61 14.95 11.31
C ALA A 105 3.62 16.33 11.97
N ARG A 106 3.88 17.40 11.20
CA ARG A 106 3.83 18.79 11.70
C ARG A 106 2.43 19.18 12.18
N ALA A 107 1.40 18.81 11.42
CA ALA A 107 0.01 19.06 11.82
C ALA A 107 -0.40 18.34 13.11
N ALA A 108 0.30 17.25 13.44
CA ALA A 108 0.11 16.49 14.68
C ALA A 108 1.05 16.93 15.83
N GLY A 109 1.98 17.87 15.60
CA GLY A 109 2.99 18.30 16.58
C GLY A 109 3.99 17.20 16.93
N LEU A 110 4.38 16.38 15.95
CA LEU A 110 5.26 15.22 16.10
C LEU A 110 6.66 15.41 15.48
N ASP A 111 7.02 16.65 15.12
CA ASP A 111 8.30 17.01 14.50
C ASP A 111 9.45 17.26 15.49
#